data_AF-A0A6G3MKI4-F1
#
_entry.id   AF-A0A6G3MKI4-F1
#
_cell.length_a   1.000
_cell.length_b   1.000
_cell.length_c   1.000
_cell.angle_alpha   90.00
_cell.angle_beta   90.00
_cell.angle_gamma   90.00
#
_symmetry.space_group_name_H-M   'P 1'
#
loop_
_entity.id
_entity.type
_entity.pdbx_description
1 polymer ?
#
loop_
_entity_poly.entity_id
_entity_poly.type
_entity_poly.pdbx_seq_one_letter_code
_entity_poly.pdbx_strand_id
1 'polypeptide(L)'
;ALINEIIKCGNERITVISSTQLSLLCRLLNFILDKDKSDTCYSCSSLILKLSSHFCMDFARTHQYMYTFLQDHIIWKDLSFWLNFFFFELQSYLLFMYGKSNSVSSSIAHSMNQIDTPKSIVHPGLKDTLVALDVGARIVSEFELLTDEGKAQSQHAESSYIHSKITEVLHKIVYMQMDMESVKNILEKEASKKDSAQPQIANFQ
;
A
#
# COMPACT_ATOMS: atom_id res chain seq x y z
N ALA A 1 -1.23 17.03 -11.26
CA ALA A 1 -1.38 18.18 -10.33
C ALA A 1 -2.42 17.86 -9.25
N LEU A 2 -3.69 17.68 -9.59
CA LEU A 2 -4.78 17.47 -8.63
C LEU A 2 -4.65 16.17 -7.82
N ILE A 3 -4.20 15.07 -8.45
CA ILE A 3 -3.91 13.81 -7.74
C ILE A 3 -2.77 13.99 -6.71
N ASN A 4 -1.75 14.80 -7.03
CA ASN A 4 -0.61 15.02 -6.15
C ASN A 4 -0.99 15.90 -4.93
N GLU A 5 -1.88 16.87 -5.12
CA GLU A 5 -2.49 17.66 -4.05
C GLU A 5 -3.33 16.79 -3.10
N ILE A 6 -4.15 15.89 -3.65
CA ILE A 6 -4.96 14.95 -2.85
C ILE A 6 -4.06 13.97 -2.07
N ILE A 7 -2.98 13.48 -2.68
CA ILE A 7 -1.99 12.61 -2.02
C ILE A 7 -1.27 13.35 -0.87
N LYS A 8 -0.93 14.63 -1.04
CA LYS A 8 -0.30 15.45 0.01
C LYS A 8 -1.22 15.58 1.24
N CYS A 9 -2.54 15.70 1.05
CA CYS A 9 -3.51 15.66 2.15
C CYS A 9 -3.70 14.28 2.78
N GLY A 10 -3.61 13.20 1.98
CA GLY A 10 -3.83 11.83 2.45
C GLY A 10 -2.70 11.26 3.32
N ASN A 11 -1.46 11.74 3.17
CA ASN A 11 -0.29 11.11 3.78
C ASN A 11 -0.21 11.19 5.32
N GLU A 12 -1.04 11.99 6.00
CA GLU A 12 -0.86 12.21 7.45
C GLU A 12 -2.05 11.78 8.33
N ARG A 13 -3.31 11.82 7.87
CA ARG A 13 -4.51 11.43 8.67
C ARG A 13 -5.69 10.98 7.79
N ILE A 14 -6.59 10.18 8.37
CA ILE A 14 -7.90 9.91 7.78
C ILE A 14 -8.63 11.25 7.62
N THR A 15 -9.07 11.56 6.39
CA THR A 15 -9.76 12.81 6.09
C THR A 15 -11.25 12.52 5.92
N VAL A 16 -12.06 13.07 6.83
CA VAL A 16 -13.52 13.02 6.76
C VAL A 16 -14.01 14.11 5.79
N ILE A 17 -14.75 13.72 4.76
CA ILE A 17 -15.31 14.64 3.75
C ILE A 17 -16.83 14.54 3.66
N SER A 18 -17.48 15.55 3.08
CA SER A 18 -18.93 15.55 2.90
C SER A 18 -19.39 14.48 1.89
N SER A 19 -20.67 14.08 1.99
CA SER A 19 -21.24 13.05 1.12
C SER A 19 -21.16 13.37 -0.37
N THR A 20 -21.45 14.62 -0.70
CA THR A 20 -21.39 15.11 -2.08
C THR A 20 -19.96 15.11 -2.61
N GLN A 21 -18.97 15.48 -1.79
CA GLN A 21 -17.56 15.47 -2.20
C GLN A 21 -17.05 14.05 -2.41
N LEU A 22 -17.40 13.11 -1.53
CA LEU A 22 -17.00 11.71 -1.68
C LEU A 22 -17.61 11.10 -2.94
N SER A 23 -18.90 11.31 -3.19
CA SER A 23 -19.55 10.77 -4.39
C SER A 23 -18.95 11.32 -5.69
N LEU A 24 -18.61 12.61 -5.72
CA LEU A 24 -17.94 13.22 -6.87
C LEU A 24 -16.53 12.65 -7.06
N LEU A 25 -15.77 12.51 -5.98
CA LEU A 25 -14.43 11.92 -6.00
C LEU A 25 -14.49 10.47 -6.50
N CYS A 26 -15.37 9.63 -5.95
CA CYS A 26 -15.55 8.25 -6.40
C CYS A 26 -15.89 8.15 -7.89
N ARG A 27 -16.76 9.03 -8.40
CA ARG A 27 -17.08 9.08 -9.84
C ARG A 27 -15.87 9.44 -10.69
N LEU A 28 -15.09 10.43 -10.26
CA LEU A 28 -13.85 10.83 -10.94
C LEU A 28 -12.83 9.68 -10.93
N LEU A 29 -12.65 9.03 -9.78
CA LEU A 29 -11.71 7.92 -9.64
C LEU A 29 -12.13 6.71 -10.48
N ASN A 30 -13.42 6.36 -10.50
CA ASN A 30 -13.92 5.30 -11.38
C ASN A 30 -13.67 5.62 -12.86
N PHE A 31 -13.87 6.87 -13.29
CA PHE A 31 -13.53 7.28 -14.66
C PHE A 31 -12.03 7.11 -14.96
N ILE A 32 -11.16 7.45 -14.01
CA ILE A 32 -9.71 7.27 -14.16
C ILE A 32 -9.35 5.77 -14.22
N LEU A 33 -9.94 4.95 -13.34
CA LEU A 33 -9.70 3.49 -13.32
C LEU A 33 -10.13 2.82 -14.65
N ASP A 34 -11.22 3.28 -15.26
CA ASP A 34 -11.65 2.79 -16.57
C ASP A 34 -10.67 3.16 -17.69
N LYS A 35 -10.01 4.31 -17.59
CA LYS A 35 -8.97 4.75 -18.55
C LYS A 35 -7.62 4.08 -18.31
N ASP A 36 -7.29 3.75 -17.07
CA ASP A 36 -6.03 3.10 -16.69
C ASP A 36 -5.98 1.64 -17.20
N LYS A 37 -7.11 1.00 -17.52
CA LYS A 37 -7.17 -0.36 -18.11
C LYS A 37 -6.39 -0.49 -19.42
N SER A 38 -6.32 0.57 -20.22
CA SER A 38 -5.61 0.53 -21.51
C SER A 38 -4.10 0.78 -21.35
N ASP A 39 -3.68 1.28 -20.19
CA ASP A 39 -2.28 1.59 -19.91
C ASP A 39 -1.66 0.41 -19.16
N THR A 40 -0.56 -0.14 -19.68
CA THR A 40 0.14 -1.28 -19.05
C THR A 40 0.79 -0.91 -17.70
N CYS A 41 0.65 0.34 -17.25
CA CYS A 41 1.41 0.91 -16.15
C CYS A 41 0.71 0.83 -14.78
N TYR A 42 -0.60 0.63 -14.68
CA TYR A 42 -1.35 0.59 -13.41
C TYR A 42 -1.07 1.75 -12.42
N SER A 43 -0.48 2.84 -12.90
CA SER A 43 0.07 3.89 -12.03
C SER A 43 -1.06 4.66 -11.36
N CYS A 44 -2.11 4.99 -12.11
CA CYS A 44 -3.28 5.65 -11.54
C CYS A 44 -3.99 4.73 -10.54
N SER A 45 -4.13 3.45 -10.86
CA SER A 45 -4.76 2.46 -9.98
C SER A 45 -4.02 2.28 -8.66
N SER A 46 -2.68 2.28 -8.69
CA SER A 46 -1.84 2.22 -7.49
C SER A 46 -2.07 3.41 -6.54
N LEU A 47 -2.24 4.61 -7.11
CA LEU A 47 -2.50 5.83 -6.35
C LEU A 47 -3.93 5.84 -5.81
N ILE A 48 -4.89 5.44 -6.62
CA ILE A 48 -6.29 5.34 -6.23
C ILE A 48 -6.47 4.35 -5.09
N LEU A 49 -5.77 3.21 -5.12
CA LEU A 49 -5.75 2.26 -4.03
C LEU A 49 -5.25 2.88 -2.72
N LYS A 50 -4.16 3.66 -2.77
CA LYS A 50 -3.66 4.39 -1.59
C LYS A 50 -4.71 5.40 -1.09
N LEU A 51 -5.22 6.23 -1.98
CA LEU A 51 -6.23 7.25 -1.67
C LEU A 51 -7.50 6.66 -1.06
N SER A 52 -7.95 5.50 -1.57
CA SER A 52 -9.17 4.82 -1.12
C SER A 52 -9.17 4.48 0.37
N SER A 53 -7.98 4.30 0.96
CA SER A 53 -7.80 4.02 2.40
C SER A 53 -7.81 5.28 3.27
N HIS A 54 -7.61 6.47 2.69
CA HIS A 54 -7.43 7.72 3.44
C HIS A 54 -8.69 8.57 3.56
N PHE A 55 -9.61 8.46 2.59
CA PHE A 55 -10.84 9.25 2.58
C PHE A 55 -12.01 8.43 3.10
N CYS A 56 -12.76 9.02 4.03
CA CYS A 56 -14.03 8.49 4.50
C CYS A 56 -15.06 9.61 4.66
N MET A 57 -16.31 9.21 4.82
CA MET A 57 -17.42 10.09 5.20
C MET A 57 -18.04 9.55 6.48
N ASP A 58 -18.51 10.45 7.33
CA ASP A 58 -19.37 10.07 8.43
C ASP A 58 -20.73 9.60 7.91
N PHE A 59 -21.03 8.34 8.16
CA PHE A 59 -22.30 7.71 7.83
C PHE A 59 -22.96 7.21 9.11
N ALA A 60 -23.87 8.01 9.66
CA ALA A 60 -24.60 7.74 10.89
C ALA A 60 -23.68 7.40 12.09
N ARG A 61 -23.46 6.11 12.38
CA ARG A 61 -22.65 5.62 13.51
C ARG A 61 -21.29 5.05 13.09
N THR A 62 -20.96 5.10 11.81
CA THR A 62 -19.79 4.44 11.22
C THR A 62 -19.15 5.31 10.14
N HIS A 63 -17.86 5.15 9.90
CA HIS A 63 -17.21 5.78 8.76
C HIS A 63 -17.40 4.91 7.51
N GLN A 64 -17.93 5.49 6.43
CA GLN A 64 -17.95 4.86 5.13
C GLN A 64 -16.69 5.28 4.37
N TYR A 65 -15.81 4.32 4.13
CA TYR A 65 -14.56 4.57 3.42
C TYR A 65 -14.76 4.63 1.92
N MET A 66 -13.90 5.38 1.23
CA MET A 66 -13.94 5.51 -0.21
C MET A 66 -13.78 4.17 -0.94
N TYR A 67 -12.98 3.24 -0.39
CA TYR A 67 -12.76 1.93 -0.99
C TYR A 67 -14.06 1.13 -1.23
N THR A 68 -15.11 1.32 -0.41
CA THR A 68 -16.39 0.60 -0.59
C THR A 68 -17.10 0.96 -1.89
N PHE A 69 -16.81 2.13 -2.46
CA PHE A 69 -17.38 2.58 -3.74
C PHE A 69 -16.54 2.18 -4.95
N LEU A 70 -15.33 1.68 -4.73
CA LEU A 70 -14.34 1.37 -5.77
C LEU A 70 -14.08 -0.14 -5.88
N GLN A 71 -14.43 -0.92 -4.86
CA GLN A 71 -14.16 -2.37 -4.75
C GLN A 71 -14.68 -3.21 -5.94
N ASP A 72 -15.75 -2.78 -6.61
CA ASP A 72 -16.35 -3.55 -7.71
C ASP A 72 -15.56 -3.48 -9.03
N HIS A 73 -14.48 -2.69 -9.08
CA HIS A 73 -13.72 -2.47 -10.30
C HIS A 73 -12.85 -3.69 -10.67
N ILE A 74 -12.87 -4.08 -11.95
CA ILE A 74 -12.22 -5.31 -12.44
C ILE A 74 -10.69 -5.32 -12.26
N ILE A 75 -10.06 -4.14 -12.17
CA ILE A 75 -8.60 -4.01 -12.00
C ILE A 75 -8.11 -4.66 -10.71
N TRP A 76 -8.96 -4.68 -9.68
CA TRP A 76 -8.63 -5.31 -8.41
C TRP A 76 -8.65 -6.84 -8.51
N LYS A 77 -9.24 -7.43 -9.55
CA LYS A 77 -9.20 -8.88 -9.78
C LYS A 77 -7.94 -9.32 -10.54
N ASP A 78 -7.20 -8.38 -11.11
CA ASP A 78 -5.97 -8.67 -11.85
C ASP A 78 -4.80 -8.91 -10.90
N LEU A 79 -4.22 -10.10 -10.94
CA LEU A 79 -3.04 -10.45 -10.15
C LEU A 79 -1.81 -9.62 -10.55
N SER A 80 -1.71 -9.26 -11.83
CA SER A 80 -0.58 -8.49 -12.37
C SER A 80 -0.51 -7.11 -11.73
N PHE A 81 -1.67 -6.49 -11.50
CA PHE A 81 -1.78 -5.24 -10.75
C PHE A 81 -1.16 -5.38 -9.36
N TRP A 82 -1.58 -6.38 -8.58
CA TRP A 82 -1.13 -6.56 -7.20
C TRP A 82 0.37 -6.86 -7.09
N LEU A 83 0.91 -7.65 -8.01
CA LEU A 83 2.34 -7.91 -8.08
C LEU A 83 3.12 -6.63 -8.39
N ASN A 84 2.71 -5.87 -9.39
CA ASN A 84 3.34 -4.59 -9.73
C ASN A 84 3.26 -3.59 -8.57
N PHE A 85 2.11 -3.48 -7.91
CA PHE A 85 1.93 -2.65 -6.73
C PHE A 85 2.88 -3.05 -5.59
N PHE A 86 2.94 -4.34 -5.28
CA PHE A 86 3.80 -4.88 -4.23
C PHE A 86 5.29 -4.62 -4.50
N PHE A 87 5.77 -4.95 -5.70
CA PHE A 87 7.18 -4.77 -6.04
C PHE A 87 7.57 -3.30 -6.12
N PHE A 88 6.69 -2.43 -6.61
CA PHE A 88 6.94 -1.00 -6.62
C PHE A 88 7.11 -0.43 -5.20
N GLU A 89 6.24 -0.84 -4.27
CA GLU A 89 6.33 -0.44 -2.87
C GLU A 89 7.59 -0.97 -2.18
N LEU A 90 7.92 -2.26 -2.39
CA LEU A 90 9.14 -2.87 -1.87
C LEU A 90 10.39 -2.16 -2.40
N GLN A 91 10.47 -1.92 -3.71
CA GLN A 91 11.59 -1.25 -4.33
C GLN A 91 11.77 0.17 -3.77
N SER A 92 10.67 0.91 -3.61
CA SER A 92 10.70 2.27 -3.04
C SER A 92 11.26 2.28 -1.63
N TYR A 93 10.93 1.28 -0.81
CA TYR A 93 11.46 1.14 0.53
C TYR A 93 12.93 0.73 0.56
N LEU A 94 13.31 -0.28 -0.23
CA LEU A 94 14.71 -0.72 -0.29
C LEU A 94 15.60 0.46 -0.73
N LEU A 95 15.15 1.22 -1.72
CA LEU A 95 15.84 2.43 -2.16
C LEU A 95 15.91 3.49 -1.05
N PHE A 96 14.87 3.64 -0.22
CA PHE A 96 14.89 4.57 0.92
C PHE A 96 15.85 4.11 2.02
N MET A 97 15.80 2.84 2.43
CA MET A 97 16.64 2.27 3.48
C MET A 97 18.12 2.36 3.11
N TYR A 98 18.45 1.90 1.91
CA TYR A 98 19.83 1.86 1.44
C TYR A 98 20.30 3.20 0.86
N GLY A 99 19.40 4.04 0.36
CA GLY A 99 19.71 5.40 -0.09
C GLY A 99 19.95 6.38 1.07
N LYS A 100 19.34 6.16 2.25
CA LYS A 100 19.64 6.93 3.47
C LYS A 100 20.93 6.52 4.15
N SER A 101 21.43 5.30 3.89
CA SER A 101 22.57 4.75 4.63
C SER A 101 23.88 5.51 4.40
N ASN A 102 24.09 6.21 3.27
CA ASN A 102 25.38 6.86 3.00
C ASN A 102 25.25 8.20 2.26
N SER A 103 25.35 9.31 3.00
CA SER A 103 25.42 10.69 2.49
C SER A 103 26.79 11.03 1.88
N VAL A 104 27.21 10.33 0.81
CA VAL A 104 28.43 10.68 0.07
C VAL A 104 28.16 11.08 -1.39
N SER A 105 26.91 11.01 -1.86
CA SER A 105 26.47 11.69 -3.09
C SER A 105 25.61 12.92 -2.77
N SER A 106 26.18 13.83 -1.96
CA SER A 106 25.56 15.08 -1.50
C SER A 106 25.33 16.14 -2.60
N SER A 107 25.61 15.84 -3.87
CA SER A 107 25.29 16.73 -5.00
C SER A 107 24.00 16.36 -5.77
N ILE A 108 23.37 15.21 -5.49
CA ILE A 108 22.03 14.88 -6.02
C ILE A 108 20.96 14.95 -4.92
N ALA A 109 21.35 14.71 -3.66
CA ALA A 109 20.47 14.79 -2.49
C ALA A 109 19.97 16.22 -2.18
N HIS A 110 20.67 17.27 -2.62
CA HIS A 110 20.15 18.65 -2.52
C HIS A 110 18.96 18.93 -3.45
N SER A 111 18.60 18.01 -4.36
CA SER A 111 17.32 18.06 -5.07
C SER A 111 16.21 17.23 -4.39
N MET A 112 16.50 16.48 -3.32
CA MET A 112 15.51 15.63 -2.64
C MET A 112 15.14 16.12 -1.23
N ASN A 113 15.85 17.14 -0.70
CA ASN A 113 15.51 17.81 0.54
C ASN A 113 14.66 19.09 0.37
N GLN A 114 14.17 19.37 -0.85
CA GLN A 114 12.98 20.21 -1.01
C GLN A 114 11.76 19.30 -0.99
N ILE A 115 11.03 19.34 0.11
CA ILE A 115 9.70 18.77 0.31
C ILE A 115 8.65 19.44 -0.61
N ASP A 116 9.03 20.41 -1.44
CA ASP A 116 8.15 21.10 -2.37
C ASP A 116 8.61 20.88 -3.82
N THR A 117 8.26 19.72 -4.38
CA THR A 117 7.76 19.53 -5.77
C THR A 117 7.83 18.03 -6.13
N PRO A 118 6.73 17.44 -6.63
CA PRO A 118 6.68 16.01 -6.94
C PRO A 118 7.38 15.76 -8.28
N LYS A 119 8.65 15.35 -8.24
CA LYS A 119 9.35 14.85 -9.43
C LYS A 119 8.87 13.43 -9.74
N SER A 120 8.06 13.36 -10.79
CA SER A 120 7.79 12.21 -11.66
C SER A 120 7.20 10.97 -11.00
N ILE A 121 5.86 10.95 -10.92
CA ILE A 121 5.05 9.73 -10.70
C ILE A 121 4.92 8.93 -12.02
N VAL A 122 5.96 8.93 -12.85
CA VAL A 122 5.93 8.33 -14.19
C VAL A 122 7.02 7.29 -14.29
N HIS A 123 6.60 6.02 -14.20
CA HIS A 123 7.37 4.81 -14.47
C HIS A 123 8.71 4.67 -13.71
N PRO A 124 9.28 3.46 -13.62
CA PRO A 124 10.73 3.37 -13.56
C PRO A 124 11.24 3.89 -14.92
N GLY A 125 11.58 5.17 -15.01
CA GLY A 125 12.34 5.64 -16.16
C GLY A 125 13.66 4.87 -16.21
N LEU A 126 14.33 4.81 -17.38
CA LEU A 126 15.67 4.22 -17.52
C LEU A 126 16.64 4.71 -16.42
N LYS A 127 16.44 5.93 -15.94
CA LYS A 127 17.17 6.56 -14.85
C LYS A 127 16.86 5.95 -13.48
N ASP A 128 15.60 5.64 -13.17
CA ASP A 128 15.21 5.02 -11.90
C ASP A 128 15.63 3.55 -11.85
N THR A 129 15.61 2.85 -12.99
CA THR A 129 16.17 1.50 -13.13
C THR A 129 17.67 1.50 -12.95
N LEU A 130 18.38 2.49 -13.51
CA LEU A 130 19.81 2.66 -13.35
C LEU A 130 20.18 2.97 -11.88
N VAL A 131 19.37 3.79 -11.19
CA VAL A 131 19.53 4.09 -9.77
C VAL A 131 19.29 2.83 -8.91
N ALA A 132 18.24 2.06 -9.20
CA ALA A 132 17.97 0.82 -8.47
C ALA A 132 19.08 -0.22 -8.65
N LEU A 133 19.63 -0.35 -9.86
CA LEU A 133 20.72 -1.27 -10.17
C LEU A 133 22.03 -0.85 -9.48
N ASP A 134 22.38 0.43 -9.53
CA ASP A 134 23.55 1.00 -8.87
C ASP A 134 23.47 0.85 -7.34
N VAL A 135 22.30 1.09 -6.76
CA VAL A 135 22.04 0.81 -5.34
C VAL A 135 22.15 -0.68 -5.04
N GLY A 136 21.55 -1.56 -5.86
CA GLY A 136 21.65 -3.01 -5.69
C GLY A 136 23.08 -3.53 -5.73
N ALA A 137 23.88 -3.09 -6.70
CA ALA A 137 25.29 -3.49 -6.82
C ALA A 137 26.11 -3.05 -5.58
N ARG A 138 25.87 -1.84 -5.09
CA ARG A 138 26.50 -1.35 -3.85
C ARG A 138 26.07 -2.15 -2.63
N ILE A 139 24.77 -2.41 -2.45
CA ILE A 139 24.27 -3.17 -1.30
C ILE A 139 24.92 -4.55 -1.26
N VAL A 140 25.00 -5.26 -2.39
CA VAL A 140 25.64 -6.58 -2.44
C VAL A 140 27.11 -6.47 -2.03
N SER A 141 27.84 -5.49 -2.55
CA SER A 141 29.24 -5.28 -2.20
C SER A 141 29.45 -4.87 -0.73
N GLU A 142 28.58 -4.02 -0.17
CA GLU A 142 28.67 -3.59 1.22
C GLU A 142 28.28 -4.73 2.17
N PHE A 143 27.24 -5.51 1.83
CA PHE A 143 26.77 -6.65 2.61
C PHE A 143 27.85 -7.71 2.82
N GLU A 144 28.69 -7.96 1.82
CA GLU A 144 29.81 -8.91 1.93
C GLU A 144 30.83 -8.50 3.00
N LEU A 145 31.01 -7.19 3.20
CA LEU A 145 31.96 -6.59 4.15
C LEU A 145 31.43 -6.51 5.59
N LEU A 146 30.14 -6.74 5.83
CA LEU A 146 29.57 -6.74 7.17
C LEU A 146 30.04 -7.96 7.98
N THR A 147 30.13 -7.77 9.30
CA THR A 147 30.31 -8.86 10.27
C THR A 147 29.10 -9.80 10.26
N ASP A 148 29.28 -11.04 10.71
CA ASP A 148 28.19 -12.03 10.73
C ASP A 148 26.98 -11.55 11.55
N GLU A 149 27.22 -10.79 12.63
CA GLU A 149 26.17 -10.17 13.44
C GLU A 149 25.45 -9.04 12.69
N GLY A 150 26.19 -8.19 11.96
CA GLY A 150 25.61 -7.14 11.11
C GLY A 150 24.79 -7.69 9.95
N LYS A 151 25.26 -8.80 9.35
CA LYS A 151 24.53 -9.53 8.31
C LYS A 151 23.21 -10.08 8.85
N ALA A 152 23.23 -10.70 10.03
CA ALA A 152 22.03 -11.23 10.67
C ALA A 152 21.02 -10.11 11.00
N GLN A 153 21.49 -8.96 11.51
CA GLN A 153 20.63 -7.82 11.81
C GLN A 153 20.00 -7.20 10.55
N SER A 154 20.79 -7.03 9.48
CA SER A 154 20.30 -6.53 8.19
C SER A 154 19.25 -7.48 7.58
N GLN A 155 19.52 -8.79 7.54
CA GLN A 155 18.55 -9.79 7.07
C GLN A 155 17.27 -9.81 7.90
N HIS A 156 17.38 -9.66 9.21
CA HIS A 156 16.22 -9.60 10.10
C HIS A 156 15.37 -8.35 9.85
N ALA A 157 16.01 -7.19 9.66
CA ALA A 157 15.33 -5.94 9.36
C ALA A 157 14.60 -6.00 8.00
N GLU A 158 15.26 -6.52 6.96
CA GLU A 158 14.64 -6.73 5.64
C GLU A 158 13.45 -7.67 5.72
N SER A 159 13.63 -8.84 6.34
CA SER A 159 12.57 -9.85 6.46
C SER A 159 11.36 -9.31 7.22
N SER A 160 11.60 -8.57 8.30
CA SER A 160 10.54 -7.94 9.10
C SER A 160 9.74 -6.92 8.29
N TYR A 161 10.42 -6.12 7.47
CA TYR A 161 9.75 -5.17 6.59
C TYR A 161 8.93 -5.87 5.51
N ILE A 162 9.53 -6.84 4.81
CA ILE A 162 8.85 -7.61 3.76
C ILE A 162 7.58 -8.23 4.33
N HIS A 163 7.66 -8.85 5.51
CA HIS A 163 6.50 -9.43 6.19
C HIS A 163 5.41 -8.38 6.49
N SER A 164 5.80 -7.23 7.05
CA SER A 164 4.87 -6.13 7.32
C SER A 164 4.18 -5.65 6.04
N LYS A 165 4.94 -5.52 4.94
CA LYS A 165 4.41 -5.03 3.67
C LYS A 165 3.51 -6.04 2.97
N ILE A 166 3.86 -7.32 3.02
CA ILE A 166 2.98 -8.41 2.58
C ILE A 166 1.67 -8.36 3.35
N THR A 167 1.73 -8.21 4.68
CA THR A 167 0.54 -8.12 5.53
C THR A 167 -0.34 -6.93 5.13
N GLU A 168 0.27 -5.76 4.89
CA GLU A 168 -0.44 -4.58 4.42
C GLU A 168 -1.14 -4.81 3.07
N VAL A 169 -0.42 -5.34 2.08
CA VAL A 169 -0.97 -5.61 0.75
C VAL A 169 -2.06 -6.68 0.81
N LEU A 170 -1.90 -7.72 1.63
CA LEU A 170 -2.93 -8.73 1.85
C LEU A 170 -4.19 -8.12 2.43
N HIS A 171 -4.08 -7.22 3.42
CA HIS A 171 -5.26 -6.49 3.91
C HIS A 171 -5.95 -5.72 2.79
N LYS A 172 -5.17 -5.06 1.90
CA LYS A 172 -5.72 -4.35 0.73
C LYS A 172 -6.43 -5.27 -0.25
N ILE A 173 -5.84 -6.43 -0.56
CA ILE A 173 -6.45 -7.44 -1.42
C ILE A 173 -7.77 -7.90 -0.79
N VAL A 174 -7.74 -8.27 0.48
CA VAL A 174 -8.90 -8.75 1.25
C VAL A 174 -10.06 -7.75 1.18
N TYR A 175 -9.85 -6.48 1.54
CA TYR A 175 -10.98 -5.53 1.54
C TYR A 175 -11.37 -5.05 0.13
N MET A 176 -10.52 -5.19 -0.89
CA MET A 176 -10.86 -4.81 -2.27
C MET A 176 -11.49 -5.96 -3.07
N GLN A 177 -11.27 -7.22 -2.68
CA GLN A 177 -11.75 -8.39 -3.43
C GLN A 177 -12.82 -9.21 -2.70
N MET A 178 -12.92 -9.11 -1.37
CA MET A 178 -13.95 -9.86 -0.66
C MET A 178 -15.29 -9.14 -0.80
N ASP A 179 -16.28 -9.87 -1.30
CA ASP A 179 -17.66 -9.41 -1.20
C ASP A 179 -18.09 -9.40 0.29
N MET A 180 -18.94 -8.44 0.64
CA MET A 180 -19.46 -8.31 2.00
C MET A 180 -20.25 -9.55 2.44
N GLU A 181 -20.76 -10.33 1.48
CA GLU A 181 -21.53 -11.55 1.71
C GLU A 181 -20.64 -12.72 2.15
N SER A 182 -19.44 -12.89 1.57
CA SER A 182 -18.43 -13.85 2.03
C SER A 182 -17.89 -13.46 3.40
N VAL A 183 -17.66 -12.17 3.65
CA VAL A 183 -17.25 -11.69 4.98
C VAL A 183 -18.32 -12.03 6.01
N LYS A 184 -19.60 -11.78 5.71
CA LYS A 184 -20.73 -12.15 6.57
C LYS A 184 -20.78 -13.66 6.82
N ASN A 185 -20.65 -14.49 5.78
CA ASN A 185 -20.66 -15.94 5.90
C ASN A 185 -19.49 -16.49 6.74
N ILE A 186 -18.31 -15.86 6.65
CA ILE A 186 -17.15 -16.23 7.47
C ILE A 186 -17.39 -15.82 8.92
N LEU A 187 -17.91 -14.62 9.17
CA LEU A 187 -18.25 -14.15 10.52
C LEU A 187 -19.32 -15.02 11.17
N GLU A 188 -20.34 -15.44 10.41
CA GLU A 188 -21.38 -16.37 10.89
C GLU A 188 -20.82 -17.76 11.19
N LYS A 189 -19.88 -18.26 10.37
CA LYS A 189 -19.16 -19.53 10.65
C LYS A 189 -18.25 -19.45 11.88
N GLU A 190 -17.56 -18.34 12.08
CA GLU A 190 -16.68 -18.13 13.24
C GLU A 190 -17.47 -17.85 14.52
N ALA A 191 -18.63 -17.17 14.43
CA ALA A 191 -19.57 -17.04 15.54
C ALA A 191 -20.15 -18.40 15.94
N SER A 192 -20.56 -19.22 14.97
CA SER A 192 -21.07 -20.58 15.22
C SER A 192 -20.01 -21.50 15.84
N LYS A 193 -18.73 -21.32 15.51
CA LYS A 193 -17.61 -22.03 16.15
C LYS A 193 -17.40 -21.61 17.61
N LYS A 194 -17.56 -20.31 17.93
CA LYS A 194 -17.43 -19.83 19.31
C LYS A 194 -18.54 -20.36 20.22
N ASP A 195 -19.76 -20.52 19.71
CA ASP A 195 -20.87 -21.11 20.47
C ASP A 195 -20.66 -22.62 20.75
N SER A 196 -19.88 -23.31 19.91
CA SER A 196 -19.48 -24.71 20.14
C SER A 196 -18.28 -24.88 21.10
N ALA A 197 -17.66 -23.80 21.55
CA ALA A 197 -16.45 -23.82 22.38
C ALA A 197 -16.62 -23.21 23.79
N GLN A 198 -17.86 -23.09 24.31
CA GLN A 198 -18.08 -22.86 25.73
C GLN A 198 -17.94 -24.18 26.52
N PRO A 199 -17.13 -24.22 27.61
CA PRO A 199 -16.93 -25.43 28.39
C PRO A 199 -18.20 -25.80 29.14
N GLN A 200 -18.53 -27.09 29.10
CA GLN A 200 -19.43 -27.70 30.06
C GLN A 200 -18.92 -27.43 31.47
N ILE A 201 -19.50 -26.44 32.16
CA ILE A 201 -19.47 -26.38 33.62
C ILE A 201 -20.42 -27.49 34.08
N ALA A 202 -19.90 -28.72 34.10
CA ALA A 202 -20.55 -29.82 34.78
C ALA A 202 -20.35 -29.61 36.29
N ASN A 203 -21.45 -29.31 36.96
CA ASN A 203 -21.59 -29.28 38.41
C ASN A 203 -20.98 -30.55 39.02
N PHE A 204 -19.97 -30.39 39.87
CA PHE A 204 -19.67 -31.35 40.93
C PHE A 204 -20.32 -30.84 42.21
N GLN A 205 -21.46 -31.45 42.57
CA GLN A 205 -21.85 -31.65 43.97
C GLN A 205 -21.28 -32.98 44.43
#